data_AF-A0A520E9W4-F1
#
_entry.id   AF-A0A520E9W4-F1
#
_cell.length_a   1.000
_cell.length_b   1.000
_cell.length_c   1.000
_cell.angle_alpha   90.00
_cell.angle_beta   90.00
_cell.angle_gamma   90.00
#
_symmetry.space_group_name_H-M   'P 1'
#
loop_
_entity.id
_entity.type
_entity.pdbx_description
1 polymer ?
#
loop_
_entity_poly.entity_id
_entity_poly.type
_entity_poly.pdbx_seq_one_letter_code
_entity_poly.pdbx_strand_id
1 'polypeptide(L)'
;IEAPLAEFARVIRPGGGLLVGFFEGVTVEPFDHAATTGYRWPVTELAEVLVTAGFDVIETHTRTGSGYRPHGAITASRRGVE
;
A
#
# COMPACT_ATOMS: atom_id res chain seq x y z
N ILE A 1 7.50 6.07 0.21
CA ILE A 1 6.64 5.40 1.22
C ILE A 1 7.39 4.28 1.97
N GLU A 2 8.66 4.01 1.68
CA GLU A 2 9.42 2.87 2.22
C GLU A 2 9.63 2.91 3.74
N ALA A 3 10.10 4.04 4.29
CA ALA A 3 10.40 4.16 5.72
C ALA A 3 9.23 3.76 6.66
N PRO A 4 7.98 4.25 6.48
CA PRO A 4 6.86 3.80 7.32
C PRO A 4 6.51 2.32 7.12
N LEU A 5 6.68 1.76 5.91
CA LEU A 5 6.41 0.33 5.67
C LEU A 5 7.47 -0.57 6.33
N ALA A 6 8.74 -0.15 6.33
CA ALA A 6 9.80 -0.82 7.09
C ALA A 6 9.52 -0.78 8.60
N GLU A 7 9.01 0.35 9.11
CA GLU A 7 8.61 0.47 10.52
C GLU A 7 7.43 -0.46 10.85
N PHE A 8 6.45 -0.58 9.96
CA PHE A 8 5.36 -1.56 10.12
C PHE A 8 5.90 -2.99 10.16
N ALA A 9 6.84 -3.33 9.28
CA ALA A 9 7.46 -4.66 9.27
C ALA A 9 8.26 -4.96 10.55
N ARG A 10 8.81 -3.94 11.21
CA ARG A 10 9.53 -4.06 12.48
C ARG A 10 8.60 -4.35 13.66
N VAL A 11 7.41 -3.76 13.68
CA VAL A 11 6.49 -3.84 14.84
C VAL A 11 5.41 -4.91 14.70
N ILE A 12 5.05 -5.30 13.47
CA ILE A 12 4.10 -6.39 13.23
C ILE A 12 4.81 -7.72 13.41
N ARG A 13 4.26 -8.59 14.28
CA ARG A 13 4.79 -9.95 14.47
C ARG A 13 4.76 -10.75 13.16
N PRO A 14 5.66 -11.73 12.95
CA PRO A 14 5.53 -12.71 11.88
C PRO A 14 4.12 -13.33 11.78
N GLY A 15 3.60 -13.45 10.56
CA GLY A 15 2.23 -13.88 10.28
C GLY A 15 1.14 -12.85 10.60
N GLY A 16 1.49 -11.68 11.14
CA GLY A 16 0.55 -10.58 11.38
C GLY A 16 0.09 -9.91 10.08
N GLY A 17 -1.18 -9.48 10.05
CA GLY A 17 -1.78 -8.85 8.87
C GLY A 17 -1.54 -7.35 8.79
N LEU A 18 -1.49 -6.83 7.57
CA LEU A 18 -1.45 -5.42 7.21
C LEU A 18 -2.51 -5.16 6.12
N LEU A 19 -3.27 -4.07 6.27
CA LEU A 19 -4.15 -3.53 5.23
C LEU A 19 -3.67 -2.12 4.89
N VAL A 20 -3.39 -1.85 3.61
CA VAL A 20 -3.01 -0.52 3.13
C VAL A 20 -4.06 -0.03 2.14
N GLY A 21 -4.76 1.05 2.50
CA GLY A 21 -5.61 1.81 1.58
C GLY A 21 -4.84 2.98 0.95
N PHE A 22 -5.03 3.21 -0.35
CA PHE A 22 -4.30 4.23 -1.11
C PHE A 22 -5.12 4.80 -2.25
N PHE A 23 -4.70 5.94 -2.81
CA PHE A 23 -5.25 6.47 -4.06
C PHE A 23 -4.61 5.75 -5.24
N GLU A 24 -5.43 5.19 -6.11
CA GLU A 24 -4.95 4.41 -7.25
C GLU A 24 -4.69 5.32 -8.45
N GLY A 25 -3.69 4.97 -9.26
CA GLY A 25 -3.40 5.61 -10.54
C GLY A 25 -2.37 4.81 -11.34
N VAL A 26 -2.19 5.17 -12.60
CA VAL A 26 -1.31 4.45 -13.55
C VAL A 26 0.18 4.71 -13.34
N THR A 27 0.53 5.77 -12.59
CA THR A 27 1.90 6.15 -12.25
C THR A 27 1.94 6.71 -10.83
N VAL A 28 3.13 6.72 -10.23
CA VAL A 28 3.34 7.42 -8.95
C VAL A 28 3.40 8.91 -9.20
N GLU A 29 2.35 9.63 -8.80
CA GLU A 29 2.26 11.07 -9.01
C GLU A 29 1.67 11.82 -7.80
N PRO A 30 2.16 13.03 -7.50
CA PRO A 30 1.59 13.86 -6.47
C PRO A 30 0.25 14.47 -6.90
N PHE A 31 -0.62 14.76 -5.94
CA PHE A 31 -1.82 15.57 -6.15
C PHE A 31 -2.19 16.37 -4.89
N ASP A 32 -2.96 17.44 -5.10
CA ASP A 32 -3.44 18.27 -3.99
C ASP A 32 -4.54 17.53 -3.22
N HIS A 33 -4.15 16.91 -2.10
CA HIS A 33 -5.09 16.38 -1.13
C HIS A 33 -5.35 17.44 -0.05
N ALA A 34 -6.57 17.48 0.48
CA ALA A 34 -7.03 18.54 1.38
C ALA A 34 -6.24 18.68 2.70
N ALA A 35 -5.42 17.68 3.05
CA ALA A 35 -4.60 17.66 4.27
C ALA A 35 -3.11 17.97 4.01
N THR A 36 -2.53 17.35 2.99
CA THR A 36 -1.12 17.46 2.57
C THR A 36 -0.99 16.93 1.14
N THR A 37 0.17 17.00 0.50
CA THR A 37 0.38 16.36 -0.82
C THR A 37 0.05 14.87 -0.74
N GLY A 38 -0.95 14.44 -1.51
CA GLY A 38 -1.29 13.03 -1.69
C GLY A 38 -0.51 12.45 -2.85
N TYR A 39 -0.42 11.12 -2.90
CA TYR A 39 0.18 10.41 -4.03
C TYR A 39 -0.77 9.36 -4.56
N ARG A 40 -0.88 9.26 -5.88
CA ARG A 40 -1.47 8.09 -6.53
C ARG A 40 -0.40 7.03 -6.72
N TRP A 41 -0.81 5.78 -6.70
CA TRP A 41 0.09 4.64 -6.86
C TRP A 41 -0.54 3.59 -7.77
N PRO A 42 0.24 2.99 -8.68
CA PRO A 42 -0.11 1.72 -9.30
C PRO A 42 -0.17 0.63 -8.24
N VAL A 43 -1.18 -0.24 -8.34
CA VAL A 43 -1.33 -1.37 -7.41
C VAL A 43 -0.07 -2.24 -7.39
N THR A 44 0.50 -2.51 -8.57
CA THR A 44 1.67 -3.37 -8.73
C THR A 44 2.92 -2.76 -8.10
N GLU A 45 3.19 -1.47 -8.33
CA GLU A 45 4.35 -0.79 -7.75
C GLU A 45 4.26 -0.73 -6.22
N LEU A 46 3.09 -0.39 -5.66
CA LEU A 46 2.93 -0.38 -4.20
C LEU A 46 3.03 -1.79 -3.59
N ALA A 47 2.54 -2.81 -4.29
CA ALA A 47 2.69 -4.21 -3.90
C ALA A 47 4.17 -4.63 -3.87
N GLU A 48 4.97 -4.22 -4.84
CA GLU A 48 6.42 -4.50 -4.87
C GLU A 48 7.16 -3.81 -3.71
N VAL A 49 6.77 -2.59 -3.33
CA VAL A 49 7.34 -1.91 -2.16
C VAL A 49 7.00 -2.67 -0.87
N LEU A 50 5.77 -3.18 -0.74
CA LEU A 50 5.37 -4.03 0.40
C LEU A 50 6.17 -5.34 0.44
N VAL A 51 6.41 -5.95 -0.73
CA VAL A 51 7.25 -7.15 -0.85
C VAL A 51 8.68 -6.85 -0.40
N THR A 52 9.24 -5.74 -0.86
CA THR A 52 10.58 -5.30 -0.45
C THR A 52 10.66 -5.04 1.06
N ALA A 53 9.59 -4.51 1.65
CA ALA A 53 9.50 -4.24 3.08
C ALA A 53 9.32 -5.48 3.98
N GLY A 54 9.13 -6.68 3.41
CA GLY A 54 9.03 -7.92 4.20
C GLY A 54 7.61 -8.48 4.35
N PHE A 55 6.68 -8.09 3.48
CA PHE A 55 5.31 -8.59 3.48
C PHE A 55 5.00 -9.48 2.28
N ASP A 56 4.19 -10.51 2.46
CA ASP A 56 3.59 -11.27 1.37
C ASP A 56 2.23 -10.66 1.04
N VAL A 57 2.05 -10.23 -0.21
CA VAL A 57 0.77 -9.70 -0.68
C VAL A 57 -0.22 -10.86 -0.82
N ILE A 58 -1.38 -10.73 -0.16
CA ILE A 58 -2.44 -11.73 -0.15
C ILE A 58 -3.49 -11.38 -1.20
N GLU A 59 -3.95 -10.13 -1.19
CA GLU A 59 -5.05 -9.70 -2.05
C GLU A 59 -4.92 -8.22 -2.40
N THR A 60 -5.41 -7.87 -3.59
CA THR A 60 -5.46 -6.49 -4.07
C THR A 60 -6.87 -6.17 -4.55
N HIS A 61 -7.39 -5.01 -4.16
CA HIS A 61 -8.69 -4.51 -4.57
C HIS A 61 -8.55 -3.12 -5.14
N THR A 62 -9.34 -2.81 -6.16
CA THR A 62 -9.55 -1.44 -6.63
C THR A 62 -11.04 -1.13 -6.63
N ARG A 63 -11.38 0.11 -6.30
CA ARG A 63 -12.75 0.61 -6.44
C ARG A 63 -12.71 1.93 -7.19
N THR A 64 -13.19 1.86 -8.42
CA THR A 64 -13.30 2.98 -9.36
C THR A 64 -14.77 3.31 -9.58
N GLY A 65 -15.12 4.59 -9.67
CA GLY A 65 -16.49 5.02 -9.94
C GLY A 65 -16.58 6.53 -10.17
N SER A 66 -17.67 6.98 -10.78
CA SER A 66 -17.92 8.41 -10.96
C SER A 66 -18.14 9.11 -9.60
N GLY A 67 -17.60 10.32 -9.46
CA GLY A 67 -17.74 11.12 -8.22
C GLY A 67 -16.77 10.76 -7.09
N TYR A 68 -15.90 9.75 -7.26
CA TYR A 68 -14.89 9.37 -6.27
C TYR A 68 -13.51 9.31 -6.91
N ARG A 69 -12.46 9.62 -6.14
CA ARG A 69 -11.09 9.33 -6.56
C ARG A 69 -10.89 7.80 -6.59
N PRO A 70 -10.28 7.24 -7.66
CA PRO A 70 -9.83 5.86 -7.67
C PRO A 70 -9.03 5.55 -6.41
N HIS A 71 -9.33 4.42 -5.78
CA HIS A 71 -8.59 3.95 -4.62
C HIS A 71 -8.40 2.45 -4.68
N GLY A 72 -7.29 2.03 -4.09
CA GLY A 72 -6.93 0.63 -3.94
C GLY A 72 -6.82 0.25 -2.48
N ALA A 73 -6.85 -1.06 -2.25
CA ALA A 73 -6.52 -1.67 -0.98
C ALA A 73 -5.65 -2.92 -1.22
N ILE A 74 -4.58 -3.07 -0.46
CA ILE A 74 -3.75 -4.29 -0.45
C ILE A 74 -3.81 -4.90 0.94
N THR A 75 -4.13 -6.19 1.02
CA THR A 75 -3.92 -7.00 2.22
C THR A 75 -2.62 -7.77 2.09
N ALA A 76 -1.85 -7.83 3.17
CA ALA A 76 -0.58 -8.53 3.20
C ALA A 76 -0.31 -9.15 4.57
N SER A 77 0.54 -10.17 4.63
CA SER A 77 1.03 -10.76 5.88
C SER A 77 2.51 -10.48 6.06
N ARG A 78 2.94 -10.26 7.31
CA ARG A 78 4.36 -10.12 7.64
C ARG A 78 5.06 -11.47 7.51
N ARG A 79 6.13 -11.54 6.71
CA ARG A 79 6.95 -12.77 6.60
C ARG A 79 7.59 -13.16 7.93
N GLY A 80 7.82 -14.45 8.10
CA GLY A 80 8.77 -14.95 9.08
C GLY A 80 10.18 -14.45 8.82
N VAL A 81 10.99 -14.41 9.87
CA VAL A 81 12.44 -14.52 9.72
C VAL A 81 12.69 -16.02 9.77
N GLU A 82 13.24 -16.61 8.71
CA GLU A 82 13.75 -18.00 8.76
C GLU A 82 14.88 -18.11 9.80
#